data_AF-A0A1J4JBW3-F1
#
_entry.id   AF-A0A1J4JBW3-F1
#
_cell.length_a   1.000
_cell.length_b   1.000
_cell.length_c   1.000
_cell.angle_alpha   90.00
_cell.angle_beta   90.00
_cell.angle_gamma   90.00
#
_symmetry.space_group_name_H-M   'P 1'
#
loop_
_entity.id
_entity.type
_entity.pdbx_description
1 polymer ?
#
loop_
_entity_poly.entity_id
_entity_poly.type
_entity_poly.pdbx_seq_one_letter_code
_entity_poly.pdbx_strand_id
1 'polypeptide(L)'
;MMKTTQIIDYKELFESIVKCFRSSPQDFISSVKKSHHLPKELPSSFPKFNDLQKSNHIFAFFGRIFAYEELEKFVRQPNFQEESIEKSFSGDTPLLFKSVCYLYRKLLLSMEDDLNTFNKYAPDLALTFGKLLVPENRRHLDSTDFHLDHIYISPIYFTNQMNSHRPSILKIDEDGVLFIHDANDGKLYMTITQKDFTGMIDDEKLFFFDVRTLPSITIEFPSPENATDAFVFSLTPPKRGFMQMSSFLHSISAFKSISTFFEEDEPYTVPSEFIENLQKCIRTTSMELLLYEFVIPANEVKVSQSNMDFYLDAIGDDFLPFARALVQLNWMMTPFGGQLILRQNSQLTSLCRVYLRLLAGDYLRYINTEMKKIVNTGGPLIKSLPISDETDAITFIKKVFKPIVELLLNSIPKMPTSLRCLLRILFVRCAGFYVNQSSPFLVVPNLMLLRFLIPPFTEESVAMYRTDVKMSKLSQLASSSLLSLFYQLGWTEDKEPVLAKYSSAMEKYYPKVEKFVYKVMDCQEFHYDSSILKPQGDIVDLVSGAAERVILMNLNDPNKVIHTHPYCVSLMQMVEEYTFDFTVNGMDE
;
A
#
# COMPACT_ATOMS: atom_id res chain seq x y z
N MET A 1 -4.20 -10.21 30.41
CA MET A 1 -3.63 -9.23 31.37
C MET A 1 -2.11 -9.27 31.32
N MET A 2 -1.44 -8.13 31.47
CA MET A 2 0.03 -8.10 31.63
C MET A 2 0.41 -9.04 32.78
N LYS A 3 1.27 -10.02 32.54
CA LYS A 3 1.77 -10.89 33.61
C LYS A 3 2.68 -10.05 34.50
N THR A 4 2.12 -9.51 35.57
CA THR A 4 2.82 -8.72 36.58
C THR A 4 2.48 -9.25 37.96
N THR A 5 3.45 -9.27 38.86
CA THR A 5 3.24 -9.55 40.28
C THR A 5 2.77 -8.31 41.05
N GLN A 6 2.56 -7.18 40.36
CA GLN A 6 2.15 -5.91 40.95
C GLN A 6 0.68 -5.60 40.68
N ILE A 7 -0.01 -5.03 41.66
CA ILE A 7 -1.36 -4.50 41.51
C ILE A 7 -1.25 -3.14 40.81
N ILE A 8 -1.91 -3.02 39.65
CA ILE A 8 -1.95 -1.79 38.85
C ILE A 8 -3.38 -1.28 38.82
N ASP A 9 -3.59 -0.05 39.29
CA ASP A 9 -4.83 0.68 39.00
C ASP A 9 -4.75 1.23 37.58
N TYR A 10 -5.38 0.53 36.64
CA TYR A 10 -5.40 0.92 35.23
C TYR A 10 -6.13 2.25 34.98
N LYS A 11 -7.08 2.64 35.83
CA LYS A 11 -7.79 3.91 35.68
C LYS A 11 -6.85 5.07 36.01
N GLU A 12 -6.22 5.04 37.17
CA GLU A 12 -5.25 6.06 37.58
C GLU A 12 -4.07 6.13 36.59
N LEU A 13 -3.58 4.97 36.15
CA LEU A 13 -2.50 4.90 35.16
C LEU A 13 -2.87 5.55 33.82
N PHE A 14 -4.07 5.28 33.30
CA PHE A 14 -4.53 5.89 32.05
C PHE A 14 -4.75 7.40 32.20
N GLU A 15 -5.24 7.87 33.33
CA GLU A 15 -5.34 9.29 33.64
C GLU A 15 -3.95 9.97 33.69
N SER A 16 -2.96 9.31 34.31
CA SER A 16 -1.55 9.76 34.28
C SER A 16 -0.97 9.83 32.87
N ILE A 17 -1.21 8.81 32.03
CA ILE A 17 -0.75 8.80 30.64
C ILE A 17 -1.34 9.98 29.86
N VAL A 18 -2.66 10.21 29.99
CA VAL A 18 -3.35 11.32 29.32
C VAL A 18 -2.83 12.68 29.80
N LYS A 19 -2.60 12.84 31.10
CA LYS A 19 -2.02 14.05 31.68
C LYS A 19 -0.61 14.30 31.16
N CYS A 20 0.22 13.26 31.10
CA CYS A 20 1.58 13.33 30.56
C CYS A 20 1.56 13.77 29.10
N PHE A 21 0.70 13.16 28.28
CA PHE A 21 0.52 13.54 26.87
C PHE A 21 0.08 14.99 26.71
N ARG A 22 -0.95 15.45 27.44
CA ARG A 22 -1.42 16.84 27.38
C ARG A 22 -0.34 17.85 27.74
N SER A 23 0.56 17.51 28.67
CA SER A 23 1.62 18.42 29.10
C SER A 23 2.69 18.67 28.03
N SER A 24 3.03 17.65 27.25
CA SER A 24 3.94 17.77 26.10
C SER A 24 3.69 16.64 25.09
N PRO A 25 2.79 16.84 24.10
CA PRO A 25 2.45 15.80 23.13
C PRO A 25 3.65 15.30 22.33
N GLN A 26 4.50 16.23 21.89
CA GLN A 26 5.69 15.94 21.09
C GLN A 26 6.71 15.09 21.87
N ASP A 27 7.01 15.46 23.11
CA ASP A 27 8.00 14.75 23.93
C ASP A 27 7.47 13.37 24.32
N PHE A 28 6.18 13.28 24.65
CA PHE A 28 5.51 12.01 24.93
C PHE A 28 5.63 11.06 23.74
N ILE A 29 5.21 11.47 22.54
CA ILE A 29 5.28 10.65 21.32
C ILE A 29 6.74 10.24 21.04
N SER A 30 7.68 11.18 21.17
CA SER A 30 9.10 10.93 20.94
C SER A 30 9.69 9.92 21.94
N SER A 31 9.26 9.98 23.20
CA SER A 31 9.67 9.04 24.26
C SER A 31 9.10 7.65 24.02
N VAL A 32 7.80 7.57 23.72
CA VAL A 32 7.09 6.33 23.43
C VAL A 32 7.68 5.63 22.21
N LYS A 33 8.03 6.36 21.14
CA LYS A 33 8.72 5.79 19.96
C LYS A 33 10.03 5.09 20.33
N LYS A 34 10.75 5.56 21.35
CA LYS A 34 12.02 4.99 21.84
C LYS A 34 11.83 3.91 22.91
N SER A 35 10.61 3.68 23.39
CA SER A 35 10.33 2.76 24.49
C SER A 35 10.46 1.28 24.13
N HIS A 36 10.60 0.94 22.85
CA HIS A 36 10.63 -0.44 22.37
C HIS A 36 11.80 -1.27 22.92
N HIS A 37 12.92 -0.64 23.28
CA HIS A 37 14.06 -1.32 23.90
C HIS A 37 13.84 -1.68 25.37
N LEU A 38 12.77 -1.18 26.00
CA LEU A 38 12.49 -1.47 27.39
C LEU A 38 12.06 -2.94 27.57
N PRO A 39 12.35 -3.54 28.74
CA PRO A 39 11.82 -4.85 29.08
C PRO A 39 10.29 -4.87 28.93
N LYS A 40 9.81 -5.88 28.20
CA LYS A 40 8.38 -6.12 27.94
C LYS A 40 7.65 -6.74 29.14
N GLU A 41 8.24 -6.58 30.32
CA GLU A 41 7.71 -6.96 31.63
C GLU A 41 7.86 -5.77 32.56
N LEU A 42 6.93 -5.62 33.50
CA LEU A 42 6.98 -4.49 34.42
C LEU A 42 8.02 -4.78 35.50
N PRO A 43 9.05 -3.91 35.64
CA PRO A 43 10.06 -4.11 36.66
C PRO A 43 9.47 -3.96 38.05
N SER A 44 10.09 -4.58 39.05
CA SER A 44 9.71 -4.46 40.46
C SER A 44 9.68 -3.00 40.96
N SER A 45 10.41 -2.10 40.31
CA SER A 45 10.46 -0.66 40.58
C SER A 45 9.36 0.17 39.91
N PHE A 46 8.51 -0.42 39.05
CA PHE A 46 7.49 0.30 38.28
C PHE A 46 6.59 1.25 39.08
N PRO A 47 6.15 0.93 40.33
CA PRO A 47 5.33 1.86 41.11
C PRO A 47 6.05 3.18 41.44
N LYS A 48 7.39 3.15 41.52
CA LYS A 48 8.26 4.31 41.85
C LYS A 48 8.60 5.18 40.65
N PHE A 49 8.28 4.73 39.43
CA PHE A 49 8.54 5.48 38.21
C PHE A 49 7.64 6.71 38.09
N ASN A 50 8.14 7.75 37.44
CA ASN A 50 7.32 8.90 37.08
C ASN A 50 6.31 8.55 35.97
N ASP A 51 5.35 9.44 35.71
CA ASP A 51 4.27 9.17 34.75
C ASP A 51 4.79 8.84 33.34
N LEU A 52 5.85 9.51 32.87
CA LEU A 52 6.44 9.27 31.56
C LEU A 52 7.12 7.89 31.48
N GLN A 53 7.90 7.53 32.50
CA GLN A 53 8.54 6.21 32.61
C GLN A 53 7.50 5.10 32.69
N LYS A 54 6.45 5.28 33.48
CA LYS A 54 5.31 4.35 33.55
C LYS A 54 4.66 4.18 32.19
N SER A 55 4.41 5.28 31.48
CA SER A 55 3.88 5.29 30.12
C SER A 55 4.76 4.43 29.19
N ASN A 56 6.07 4.70 29.15
CA ASN A 56 6.99 3.99 28.27
C ASN A 56 7.00 2.48 28.50
N HIS A 57 6.96 2.02 29.75
CA HIS A 57 6.89 0.59 30.06
C HIS A 57 5.56 -0.06 29.63
N ILE A 58 4.44 0.66 29.69
CA ILE A 58 3.15 0.18 29.18
C ILE A 58 3.18 0.08 27.65
N PHE A 59 3.68 1.10 26.95
CA PHE A 59 3.78 1.08 25.49
C PHE A 59 4.76 0.02 24.98
N ALA A 60 5.84 -0.28 25.71
CA ALA A 60 6.74 -1.38 25.38
C ALA A 60 6.04 -2.75 25.38
N PHE A 61 5.02 -2.94 26.22
CA PHE A 61 4.25 -4.18 26.28
C PHE A 61 3.37 -4.42 25.05
N PHE A 62 2.97 -3.37 24.32
CA PHE A 62 2.07 -3.51 23.16
C PHE A 62 2.65 -4.43 22.08
N GLY A 63 3.97 -4.48 21.95
CA GLY A 63 4.66 -5.37 21.01
C GLY A 63 4.57 -6.87 21.37
N ARG A 64 3.84 -7.27 22.41
CA ARG A 64 3.53 -8.67 22.78
C ARG A 64 2.05 -9.04 22.65
N ILE A 65 1.18 -8.09 22.28
CA ILE A 65 -0.27 -8.33 22.28
C ILE A 65 -0.65 -9.39 21.25
N PHE A 66 -0.04 -9.33 20.07
CA PHE A 66 -0.36 -10.22 18.96
C PHE A 66 0.72 -11.28 18.75
N ALA A 67 0.28 -12.53 18.59
CA ALA A 67 1.08 -13.56 17.96
C ALA A 67 1.17 -13.25 16.45
N TYR A 68 2.36 -13.44 15.88
CA TYR A 68 2.62 -13.06 14.49
C TYR A 68 1.71 -13.81 13.50
N GLU A 69 1.61 -15.13 13.62
CA GLU A 69 0.85 -15.99 12.69
C GLU A 69 -0.65 -15.66 12.69
N GLU A 70 -1.22 -15.34 13.85
CA GLU A 70 -2.61 -14.91 13.98
C GLU A 70 -2.80 -13.52 13.35
N LEU A 71 -1.88 -12.60 13.61
CA LEU A 71 -1.93 -11.24 13.08
C LEU A 71 -1.78 -11.20 11.56
N GLU A 72 -0.85 -11.97 11.00
CA GLU A 72 -0.62 -12.06 9.55
C GLU A 72 -1.90 -12.49 8.82
N LYS A 73 -2.59 -13.51 9.34
CA LYS A 73 -3.89 -13.95 8.81
C LYS A 73 -4.97 -12.89 8.98
N PHE A 74 -4.99 -12.23 10.14
CA PHE A 74 -6.03 -11.26 10.47
C PHE A 74 -5.95 -9.99 9.62
N VAL A 75 -4.76 -9.44 9.37
CA VAL A 75 -4.64 -8.21 8.57
C VAL A 75 -5.03 -8.42 7.09
N ARG A 76 -5.09 -9.66 6.61
CA ARG A 76 -5.60 -9.99 5.27
C ARG A 76 -7.13 -9.97 5.19
N GLN A 77 -7.82 -9.69 6.29
CA GLN A 77 -9.28 -9.57 6.34
C GLN A 77 -9.72 -8.11 6.18
N PRO A 78 -10.93 -7.84 5.63
CA PRO A 78 -11.44 -6.49 5.46
C PRO A 78 -12.10 -5.91 6.72
N ASN A 79 -12.52 -6.79 7.64
CA ASN A 79 -13.34 -6.43 8.79
C ASN A 79 -12.54 -6.48 10.09
N PHE A 80 -12.43 -5.32 10.74
CA PHE A 80 -11.73 -5.16 12.00
C PHE A 80 -12.66 -4.90 13.21
N GLN A 81 -13.95 -5.19 13.06
CA GLN A 81 -14.93 -5.10 14.14
C GLN A 81 -14.61 -6.03 15.31
N GLU A 82 -15.16 -5.71 16.48
CA GLU A 82 -14.98 -6.43 17.74
C GLU A 82 -15.15 -7.94 17.62
N GLU A 83 -16.25 -8.38 17.01
CA GLU A 83 -16.55 -9.81 16.84
C GLU A 83 -15.49 -10.54 16.00
N SER A 84 -14.91 -9.86 15.01
CA SER A 84 -13.85 -10.42 14.16
C SER A 84 -12.56 -10.62 14.97
N ILE A 85 -12.24 -9.65 15.83
CA ILE A 85 -11.07 -9.71 16.72
C ILE A 85 -11.24 -10.84 17.75
N GLU A 86 -12.43 -10.96 18.36
CA GLU A 86 -12.72 -12.02 19.34
C GLU A 86 -12.67 -13.42 18.72
N LYS A 87 -13.05 -13.56 17.45
CA LYS A 87 -12.97 -14.84 16.72
C LYS A 87 -11.54 -15.18 16.26
N SER A 88 -10.73 -14.17 15.98
CA SER A 88 -9.42 -14.36 15.33
C SER A 88 -8.25 -14.51 16.29
N PHE A 89 -8.40 -14.04 17.53
CA PHE A 89 -7.34 -14.04 18.53
C PHE A 89 -7.75 -14.75 19.81
N SER A 90 -6.83 -15.51 20.38
CA SER A 90 -7.09 -16.34 21.57
C SER A 90 -6.67 -15.66 22.89
N GLY A 91 -7.16 -16.20 24.02
CA GLY A 91 -6.76 -15.78 25.36
C GLY A 91 -7.11 -14.32 25.68
N ASP A 92 -6.12 -13.58 26.19
CA ASP A 92 -6.31 -12.21 26.67
C ASP A 92 -6.17 -11.13 25.58
N THR A 93 -5.81 -11.51 24.35
CA THR A 93 -5.49 -10.59 23.26
C THR A 93 -6.64 -9.64 22.92
N PRO A 94 -7.91 -10.09 22.78
CA PRO A 94 -9.03 -9.18 22.53
C PRO A 94 -9.18 -8.11 23.63
N LEU A 95 -9.12 -8.51 24.90
CA LEU A 95 -9.24 -7.58 26.03
C LEU A 95 -8.10 -6.56 26.07
N LEU A 96 -6.87 -7.01 25.79
CA LEU A 96 -5.70 -6.13 25.71
C LEU A 96 -5.85 -5.13 24.57
N PHE A 97 -6.27 -5.58 23.38
CA PHE A 97 -6.52 -4.70 22.25
C PHE A 97 -7.60 -3.65 22.56
N LYS A 98 -8.74 -4.04 23.16
CA LYS A 98 -9.78 -3.10 23.62
C LYS A 98 -9.21 -2.03 24.57
N SER A 99 -8.31 -2.42 25.46
CA SER A 99 -7.65 -1.49 26.38
C SER A 99 -6.75 -0.48 25.65
N VAL A 100 -6.07 -0.91 24.58
CA VAL A 100 -5.29 -0.04 23.70
C VAL A 100 -6.19 0.96 22.98
N CYS A 101 -7.29 0.51 22.38
CA CYS A 101 -8.27 1.39 21.73
C CYS A 101 -8.89 2.39 22.71
N TYR A 102 -9.22 1.96 23.93
CA TYR A 102 -9.71 2.85 24.97
C TYR A 102 -8.70 3.94 25.34
N LEU A 103 -7.43 3.57 25.52
CA LEU A 103 -6.36 4.54 25.79
C LEU A 103 -6.17 5.51 24.60
N TYR A 104 -6.16 5.00 23.37
CA TYR A 104 -6.08 5.82 22.16
C TYR A 104 -7.23 6.84 22.10
N ARG A 105 -8.48 6.39 22.30
CA ARG A 105 -9.66 7.26 22.37
C ARG A 105 -9.50 8.35 23.42
N LYS A 106 -9.03 8.00 24.63
CA LYS A 106 -8.80 8.96 25.71
C LYS A 106 -7.77 10.03 25.32
N LEU A 107 -6.71 9.66 24.62
CA LEU A 107 -5.70 10.60 24.12
C LEU A 107 -6.27 11.52 23.03
N LEU A 108 -7.07 11.00 22.09
CA LEU A 108 -7.73 11.82 21.07
C LEU A 108 -8.72 12.83 21.67
N LEU A 109 -9.62 12.38 22.54
CA LEU A 109 -10.57 13.25 23.26
C LEU A 109 -9.84 14.29 24.11
N SER A 110 -8.59 14.01 24.50
CA SER A 110 -7.80 14.94 25.27
C SER A 110 -7.42 16.22 24.51
N MET A 111 -7.53 16.20 23.17
CA MET A 111 -7.19 17.27 22.23
C MET A 111 -8.40 17.84 21.46
N GLU A 112 -9.62 17.32 21.67
CA GLU A 112 -10.80 17.62 20.84
C GLU A 112 -11.13 19.12 20.74
N ASP A 113 -10.93 19.85 21.84
CA ASP A 113 -11.19 21.29 21.91
C ASP A 113 -10.15 22.17 21.17
N ASP A 114 -9.01 21.60 20.76
CA ASP A 114 -7.94 22.29 20.02
C ASP A 114 -7.68 21.59 18.68
N LEU A 115 -8.43 22.01 17.66
CA LEU A 115 -8.33 21.49 16.29
C LEU A 115 -6.90 21.57 15.72
N ASN A 116 -6.10 22.57 16.09
CA ASN A 116 -4.73 22.69 15.59
C ASN A 116 -3.83 21.61 16.19
N THR A 117 -3.91 21.41 17.50
CA THR A 117 -3.20 20.33 18.20
C THR A 117 -3.69 18.96 17.75
N PHE A 118 -5.01 18.79 17.61
CA PHE A 118 -5.61 17.56 17.12
C PHE A 118 -5.10 17.19 15.72
N ASN A 119 -5.22 18.10 14.75
CA ASN A 119 -4.76 17.85 13.37
C ASN A 119 -3.25 17.61 13.29
N LYS A 120 -2.47 18.22 14.19
CA LYS A 120 -1.02 18.03 14.24
C LYS A 120 -0.62 16.66 14.77
N TYR A 121 -1.23 16.20 15.88
CA TYR A 121 -0.73 15.03 16.61
C TYR A 121 -1.57 13.76 16.44
N ALA A 122 -2.84 13.84 16.05
CA ALA A 122 -3.67 12.64 15.86
C ALA A 122 -3.09 11.67 14.82
N PRO A 123 -2.61 12.10 13.62
CA PRO A 123 -1.99 11.19 12.66
C PRO A 123 -0.71 10.53 13.20
N ASP A 124 0.13 11.30 13.89
CA ASP A 124 1.37 10.81 14.51
C ASP A 124 1.10 9.80 15.63
N LEU A 125 0.04 10.03 16.41
CA LEU A 125 -0.39 9.15 17.48
C LEU A 125 -0.91 7.82 16.92
N ALA A 126 -1.77 7.87 15.90
CA ALA A 126 -2.31 6.69 15.22
C ALA A 126 -1.19 5.81 14.67
N LEU A 127 -0.22 6.42 13.99
CA LEU A 127 0.96 5.72 13.46
C LEU A 127 1.82 5.13 14.59
N THR A 128 1.98 5.85 15.70
CA THR A 128 2.75 5.37 16.85
C THR A 128 2.11 4.13 17.47
N PHE A 129 0.80 4.13 17.67
CA PHE A 129 0.05 2.97 18.17
C PHE A 129 0.16 1.77 17.22
N GLY A 130 -0.04 1.99 15.92
CA GLY A 130 0.11 0.95 14.90
C GLY A 130 1.50 0.29 14.95
N LYS A 131 2.57 1.09 15.01
CA LYS A 131 3.96 0.58 15.08
C LYS A 131 4.23 -0.25 16.34
N LEU A 132 3.71 0.17 17.48
CA LEU A 132 3.95 -0.50 18.75
C LEU A 132 3.29 -1.87 18.82
N LEU A 133 2.15 -2.04 18.13
CA LEU A 133 1.42 -3.31 18.04
C LEU A 133 2.05 -4.31 17.06
N VAL A 134 2.96 -3.88 16.18
CA VAL A 134 3.69 -4.79 15.29
C VAL A 134 4.72 -5.59 16.11
N PRO A 135 4.74 -6.94 16.00
CA PRO A 135 5.76 -7.79 16.59
C PRO A 135 7.17 -7.34 16.21
N GLU A 136 8.10 -7.38 17.17
CA GLU A 136 9.43 -6.75 17.05
C GLU A 136 10.27 -7.31 15.90
N ASN A 137 10.26 -8.63 15.68
CA ASN A 137 10.96 -9.31 14.58
C ASN A 137 10.39 -8.99 13.19
N ARG A 138 9.30 -8.23 13.13
CA ARG A 138 8.62 -7.82 11.88
C ARG A 138 8.50 -6.32 11.76
N ARG A 139 9.25 -5.58 12.58
CA ARG A 139 9.45 -4.15 12.38
C ARG A 139 10.42 -3.95 11.22
N HIS A 140 10.09 -2.97 10.38
CA HIS A 140 10.64 -2.78 9.04
C HIS A 140 12.17 -2.89 8.91
N LEU A 141 12.94 -2.46 9.90
CA LEU A 141 14.41 -2.40 9.81
C LEU A 141 15.15 -3.41 10.69
N ASP A 142 14.45 -4.03 11.64
CA ASP A 142 15.05 -4.93 12.62
C ASP A 142 14.70 -6.41 12.33
N SER A 143 13.86 -6.64 11.32
CA SER A 143 13.52 -7.99 10.87
C SER A 143 14.76 -8.69 10.33
N THR A 144 15.08 -9.84 10.92
CA THR A 144 16.13 -10.76 10.46
C THR A 144 15.55 -12.01 9.82
N ASP A 145 14.23 -12.06 9.65
CA ASP A 145 13.49 -13.22 9.14
C ASP A 145 13.68 -13.38 7.62
N PHE A 146 13.98 -12.29 6.91
CA PHE A 146 14.34 -12.34 5.49
C PHE A 146 15.81 -12.71 5.32
N HIS A 147 16.07 -13.75 4.53
CA HIS A 147 17.40 -14.25 4.22
C HIS A 147 17.50 -14.71 2.76
N LEU A 148 18.68 -14.56 2.18
CA LEU A 148 19.02 -15.03 0.84
C LEU A 148 20.27 -15.92 0.93
N ASP A 149 20.26 -17.05 0.23
CA ASP A 149 21.43 -17.95 0.17
C ASP A 149 22.62 -17.28 -0.53
N HIS A 150 22.32 -16.42 -1.51
CA HIS A 150 23.30 -15.58 -2.19
C HIS A 150 22.80 -14.13 -2.20
N ILE A 151 23.58 -13.24 -1.57
CA ILE A 151 23.26 -11.83 -1.36
C ILE A 151 23.60 -10.93 -2.55
N TYR A 152 24.36 -11.45 -3.52
CA TYR A 152 24.74 -10.77 -4.75
C TYR A 152 25.08 -11.82 -5.83
N ILE A 153 24.63 -11.60 -7.06
CA ILE A 153 24.90 -12.46 -8.21
C ILE A 153 25.23 -11.58 -9.41
N SER A 154 26.29 -11.91 -10.15
CA SER A 154 26.72 -11.10 -11.30
C SER A 154 27.36 -11.94 -12.41
N PRO A 155 27.06 -11.67 -13.70
CA PRO A 155 27.86 -12.16 -14.80
C PRO A 155 29.26 -11.52 -14.76
N ILE A 156 30.29 -12.32 -15.01
CA ILE A 156 31.69 -11.89 -14.96
C ILE A 156 32.51 -12.59 -16.05
N TYR A 157 33.65 -12.01 -16.41
CA TYR A 157 34.74 -12.80 -16.98
C TYR A 157 35.73 -13.19 -15.89
N PHE A 158 35.94 -14.48 -15.73
CA PHE A 158 36.86 -15.04 -14.75
C PHE A 158 38.17 -15.44 -15.43
N THR A 159 39.30 -15.02 -14.84
CA THR A 159 40.65 -15.41 -15.28
C THR A 159 41.46 -15.90 -14.08
N ASN A 160 42.07 -17.08 -14.19
CA ASN A 160 42.96 -17.66 -13.17
C ASN A 160 44.42 -17.68 -13.65
N GLN A 161 45.34 -18.18 -12.82
CA GLN A 161 46.77 -18.32 -13.14
C GLN A 161 47.10 -19.10 -14.45
N MET A 162 46.15 -19.86 -15.01
CA MET A 162 46.32 -20.55 -16.30
C MET A 162 45.90 -19.69 -17.50
N ASN A 163 45.57 -18.40 -17.29
CA ASN A 163 45.08 -17.46 -18.31
C ASN A 163 43.83 -17.95 -19.07
N SER A 164 43.00 -18.79 -18.45
CA SER A 164 41.71 -19.14 -19.03
C SER A 164 40.71 -18.01 -18.76
N HIS A 165 40.55 -17.10 -19.71
CA HIS A 165 39.49 -16.09 -19.71
C HIS A 165 38.18 -16.76 -20.11
N ARG A 166 37.16 -16.72 -19.24
CA ARG A 166 35.90 -17.45 -19.46
C ARG A 166 34.70 -16.67 -18.95
N PRO A 167 33.56 -16.71 -19.65
CA PRO A 167 32.30 -16.22 -19.12
C PRO A 167 31.91 -17.08 -17.90
N SER A 168 31.51 -16.43 -16.83
CA SER A 168 31.23 -17.07 -15.54
C SER A 168 30.16 -16.30 -14.78
N ILE A 169 29.56 -16.94 -13.79
CA ILE A 169 28.65 -16.31 -12.82
C ILE A 169 29.32 -16.29 -11.46
N LEU A 170 29.43 -15.11 -10.88
CA LEU A 170 29.84 -14.90 -9.51
C LEU A 170 28.61 -14.87 -8.61
N LYS A 171 28.67 -15.61 -7.50
CA LYS A 171 27.69 -15.55 -6.41
C LYS A 171 28.40 -15.25 -5.09
N ILE A 172 27.83 -14.37 -4.26
CA ILE A 172 28.34 -14.07 -2.91
C ILE A 172 27.33 -14.58 -1.90
N ASP A 173 27.76 -15.36 -0.91
CA ASP A 173 26.90 -15.82 0.19
C ASP A 173 26.83 -14.82 1.36
N GLU A 174 26.05 -15.15 2.41
CA GLU A 174 25.90 -14.29 3.59
C GLU A 174 27.17 -14.12 4.43
N ASP A 175 28.18 -14.98 4.25
CA ASP A 175 29.47 -14.91 4.92
C ASP A 175 30.53 -14.17 4.08
N GLY A 176 30.17 -13.68 2.89
CA GLY A 176 31.06 -12.96 1.99
C GLY A 176 31.97 -13.85 1.16
N VAL A 177 31.67 -15.15 1.07
CA VAL A 177 32.40 -16.10 0.23
C VAL A 177 31.96 -15.96 -1.22
N LEU A 178 32.92 -15.87 -2.14
CA LEU A 178 32.63 -15.81 -3.58
C LEU A 178 32.68 -17.20 -4.18
N PHE A 179 31.66 -17.54 -4.95
CA PHE A 179 31.56 -18.77 -5.72
C PHE A 179 31.51 -18.44 -7.21
N ILE A 180 32.48 -18.96 -7.96
CA ILE A 180 32.60 -18.76 -9.40
C ILE A 180 32.09 -20.01 -10.10
N HIS A 181 31.03 -19.87 -10.90
CA HIS A 181 30.41 -20.92 -11.67
C HIS A 181 30.58 -20.68 -13.16
N ASP A 182 30.60 -21.73 -13.96
CA ASP A 182 30.49 -21.62 -15.41
C ASP A 182 29.17 -20.96 -15.82
N ALA A 183 29.21 -20.03 -16.77
CA ALA A 183 28.01 -19.33 -17.22
C ALA A 183 27.05 -20.23 -18.04
N ASN A 184 27.56 -21.26 -18.72
CA ASN A 184 26.78 -22.14 -19.58
C ASN A 184 26.13 -23.27 -18.78
N ASP A 185 26.92 -24.06 -18.06
CA ASP A 185 26.46 -25.28 -17.37
C ASP A 185 26.25 -25.13 -15.85
N GLY A 186 26.61 -23.97 -15.28
CA GLY A 186 26.43 -23.67 -13.86
C GLY A 186 27.36 -24.43 -12.92
N LYS A 187 28.38 -25.14 -13.44
CA LYS A 187 29.31 -25.92 -12.62
C LYS A 187 30.23 -25.02 -11.81
N LEU A 188 30.37 -25.30 -10.52
CA LEU A 188 31.31 -24.59 -9.64
C LEU A 188 32.76 -24.82 -10.08
N TYR A 189 33.48 -23.73 -10.31
CA TYR A 189 34.90 -23.73 -10.64
C TYR A 189 35.80 -23.43 -9.44
N MET A 190 35.44 -22.42 -8.67
CA MET A 190 36.30 -21.91 -7.61
C MET A 190 35.48 -21.27 -6.50
N THR A 191 35.99 -21.41 -5.28
CA THR A 191 35.53 -20.68 -4.10
C THR A 191 36.66 -19.79 -3.61
N ILE A 192 36.37 -18.52 -3.37
CA ILE A 192 37.34 -17.52 -2.90
C ILE A 192 36.88 -17.05 -1.53
N THR A 193 37.78 -17.16 -0.54
CA THR A 193 37.55 -16.61 0.79
C THR A 193 38.53 -15.47 1.08
N GLN A 194 38.10 -14.50 1.89
CA GLN A 194 38.93 -13.36 2.30
C GLN A 194 40.14 -13.76 3.18
N LYS A 195 40.22 -15.03 3.60
CA LYS A 195 41.36 -15.54 4.37
C LYS A 195 42.52 -15.96 3.47
N ASP A 196 42.23 -16.29 2.21
CA ASP A 196 43.18 -16.91 1.30
C ASP A 196 43.83 -15.90 0.34
N PHE A 197 43.20 -14.73 0.14
CA PHE A 197 43.64 -13.73 -0.82
C PHE A 197 43.45 -12.29 -0.33
N THR A 198 44.33 -11.40 -0.76
CA THR A 198 44.12 -9.95 -0.64
C THR A 198 43.47 -9.42 -1.92
N GLY A 199 42.31 -8.78 -1.82
CA GLY A 199 41.60 -8.19 -2.96
C GLY A 199 41.99 -6.73 -3.23
N MET A 200 42.03 -6.34 -4.51
CA MET A 200 42.20 -4.97 -4.99
C MET A 200 41.21 -4.70 -6.13
N ILE A 201 40.59 -3.52 -6.12
CA ILE A 201 39.69 -3.06 -7.18
C ILE A 201 40.40 -2.01 -8.07
N ASP A 202 40.23 -2.13 -9.38
CA ASP A 202 40.60 -1.12 -10.36
C ASP A 202 39.56 -1.11 -11.48
N ASP A 203 38.81 -0.02 -11.58
CA ASP A 203 37.71 0.16 -12.53
C ASP A 203 36.69 -1.00 -12.50
N GLU A 204 36.47 -1.70 -13.61
CA GLU A 204 35.58 -2.86 -13.74
C GLU A 204 36.20 -4.19 -13.28
N LYS A 205 37.40 -4.17 -12.66
CA LYS A 205 38.17 -5.38 -12.36
C LYS A 205 38.47 -5.55 -10.87
N LEU A 206 38.36 -6.80 -10.40
CA LEU A 206 38.83 -7.26 -9.09
C LEU A 206 40.01 -8.21 -9.25
N PHE A 207 41.06 -7.94 -8.48
CA PHE A 207 42.31 -8.70 -8.48
C PHE A 207 42.52 -9.34 -7.11
N PHE A 208 42.87 -10.63 -7.07
CA PHE A 208 43.18 -11.35 -5.83
C PHE A 208 44.62 -11.86 -5.84
N PHE A 209 45.35 -11.63 -4.74
CA PHE A 209 46.77 -11.96 -4.59
C PHE A 209 47.01 -13.00 -3.48
N ASP A 210 47.78 -14.06 -3.78
CA ASP A 210 48.11 -15.19 -2.90
C ASP A 210 49.55 -15.08 -2.32
N VAL A 211 49.93 -13.90 -1.84
CA VAL A 211 51.30 -13.51 -1.37
C VAL A 211 52.27 -13.10 -2.51
N ARG A 212 51.86 -13.22 -3.78
CA ARG A 212 52.65 -12.84 -4.96
C ARG A 212 52.40 -11.38 -5.39
N THR A 213 53.30 -10.83 -6.22
CA THR A 213 53.18 -9.48 -6.80
C THR A 213 52.27 -9.41 -8.03
N LEU A 214 51.94 -10.55 -8.64
CA LEU A 214 50.99 -10.65 -9.75
C LEU A 214 49.66 -11.22 -9.27
N PRO A 215 48.53 -10.80 -9.83
CA PRO A 215 47.23 -11.30 -9.45
C PRO A 215 47.10 -12.78 -9.81
N SER A 216 46.61 -13.56 -8.87
CA SER A 216 46.36 -15.00 -9.01
C SER A 216 44.98 -15.28 -9.58
N ILE A 217 44.05 -14.35 -9.37
CA ILE A 217 42.71 -14.33 -9.95
C ILE A 217 42.42 -12.91 -10.39
N THR A 218 41.83 -12.78 -11.57
CA THR A 218 41.24 -11.53 -12.08
C THR A 218 39.78 -11.80 -12.42
N ILE A 219 38.90 -10.91 -11.96
CA ILE A 219 37.47 -10.93 -12.25
C ILE A 219 37.10 -9.61 -12.89
N GLU A 220 36.47 -9.66 -14.06
CA GLU A 220 36.00 -8.50 -14.81
C GLU A 220 34.47 -8.48 -14.79
N PHE A 221 33.90 -7.30 -14.52
CA PHE A 221 32.47 -7.07 -14.31
C PHE A 221 31.86 -6.23 -15.44
N PRO A 222 30.52 -6.17 -15.57
CA PRO A 222 29.86 -5.36 -16.57
C PRO A 222 30.02 -3.85 -16.37
N SER A 223 30.34 -3.41 -15.15
CA SER A 223 30.60 -2.00 -14.83
C SER A 223 31.48 -1.85 -13.58
N PRO A 224 32.09 -0.67 -13.37
CA PRO A 224 32.85 -0.35 -12.15
C PRO A 224 32.01 -0.39 -10.87
N GLU A 225 30.72 -0.03 -10.95
CA GLU A 225 29.79 -0.14 -9.82
C GLU A 225 29.61 -1.61 -9.41
N ASN A 226 29.46 -2.52 -10.38
CA ASN A 226 29.31 -3.95 -10.09
C ASN A 226 30.57 -4.56 -9.45
N ALA A 227 31.76 -4.16 -9.90
CA ALA A 227 33.00 -4.55 -9.26
C ALA A 227 33.09 -4.03 -7.81
N THR A 228 32.66 -2.78 -7.59
CA THR A 228 32.63 -2.15 -6.27
C THR A 228 31.67 -2.88 -5.32
N ASP A 229 30.45 -3.17 -5.78
CA ASP A 229 29.44 -3.89 -5.02
C ASP A 229 29.95 -5.27 -4.60
N ALA A 230 30.48 -6.04 -5.54
CA ALA A 230 31.02 -7.37 -5.27
C ALA A 230 32.16 -7.32 -4.24
N PHE A 231 33.07 -6.34 -4.35
CA PHE A 231 34.16 -6.16 -3.39
C PHE A 231 33.64 -5.83 -1.99
N VAL A 232 32.76 -4.82 -1.88
CA VAL A 232 32.21 -4.38 -0.60
C VAL A 232 31.42 -5.49 0.08
N PHE A 233 30.52 -6.17 -0.64
CA PHE A 233 29.68 -7.23 -0.07
C PHE A 233 30.49 -8.47 0.33
N SER A 234 31.61 -8.75 -0.34
CA SER A 234 32.51 -9.83 0.06
C SER A 234 33.33 -9.53 1.32
N LEU A 235 33.63 -8.26 1.60
CA LEU A 235 34.40 -7.84 2.78
C LEU A 235 33.52 -7.57 4.00
N THR A 236 32.36 -6.95 3.77
CA THR A 236 31.42 -6.58 4.82
C THR A 236 30.02 -7.03 4.40
N PRO A 237 29.70 -8.33 4.57
CA PRO A 237 28.41 -8.86 4.20
C PRO A 237 27.27 -8.11 4.93
N PRO A 238 26.18 -7.75 4.22
CA PRO A 238 25.04 -7.08 4.78
C PRO A 238 24.31 -7.98 5.79
N LYS A 239 23.81 -7.36 6.86
CA LYS A 239 22.97 -8.05 7.84
C LYS A 239 21.67 -8.54 7.18
N ARG A 240 21.16 -9.68 7.66
CA ARG A 240 19.84 -10.22 7.29
C ARG A 240 18.73 -9.16 7.41
N GLY A 241 17.67 -9.33 6.62
CA GLY A 241 16.59 -8.35 6.52
C GLY A 241 16.69 -7.44 5.30
N PHE A 242 16.31 -6.18 5.49
CA PHE A 242 16.28 -5.16 4.43
C PHE A 242 17.63 -4.95 3.75
N MET A 243 18.75 -5.03 4.49
CA MET A 243 20.08 -4.79 3.93
C MET A 243 20.49 -5.89 2.93
N GLN A 244 20.14 -7.16 3.18
CA GLN A 244 20.35 -8.25 2.22
C GLN A 244 19.45 -8.12 0.98
N MET A 245 18.20 -7.67 1.15
CA MET A 245 17.34 -7.36 0.01
C MET A 245 17.98 -6.25 -0.84
N SER A 246 18.38 -5.15 -0.20
CA SER A 246 19.02 -4.01 -0.86
C SER A 246 20.27 -4.44 -1.62
N SER A 247 21.18 -5.21 -1.00
CA SER A 247 22.39 -5.70 -1.68
C SER A 247 22.08 -6.58 -2.87
N PHE A 248 21.08 -7.47 -2.74
CA PHE A 248 20.72 -8.37 -3.82
C PHE A 248 20.16 -7.61 -5.02
N LEU A 249 19.43 -6.52 -4.81
CA LEU A 249 18.89 -5.69 -5.91
C LEU A 249 20.00 -5.10 -6.79
N HIS A 250 21.24 -4.91 -6.29
CA HIS A 250 22.39 -4.52 -7.13
C HIS A 250 22.72 -5.57 -8.20
N SER A 251 22.34 -6.83 -8.01
CA SER A 251 22.48 -7.87 -9.04
C SER A 251 21.70 -7.52 -10.32
N ILE A 252 20.59 -6.78 -10.21
CA ILE A 252 19.75 -6.44 -11.37
C ILE A 252 20.50 -5.59 -12.39
N SER A 253 21.34 -4.64 -11.95
CA SER A 253 22.10 -3.79 -12.87
C SER A 253 23.12 -4.61 -13.67
N ALA A 254 23.73 -5.63 -13.06
CA ALA A 254 24.66 -6.51 -13.71
C ALA A 254 23.99 -7.38 -14.79
N PHE A 255 22.77 -7.87 -14.53
CA PHE A 255 22.01 -8.69 -15.49
C PHE A 255 21.33 -7.89 -16.60
N LYS A 256 21.01 -6.61 -16.39
CA LYS A 256 20.40 -5.73 -17.40
C LYS A 256 21.23 -5.60 -18.68
N SER A 257 22.55 -5.73 -18.55
CA SER A 257 23.52 -5.58 -19.65
C SER A 257 24.19 -6.89 -20.06
N ILE A 258 23.69 -8.05 -19.60
CA ILE A 258 24.36 -9.34 -19.81
C ILE A 258 24.57 -9.67 -21.30
N SER A 259 23.60 -9.35 -22.16
CA SER A 259 23.67 -9.59 -23.60
C SER A 259 24.66 -8.69 -24.34
N THR A 260 25.09 -7.58 -23.73
CA THR A 260 26.14 -6.71 -24.27
C THR A 260 27.51 -6.99 -23.65
N PHE A 261 27.54 -7.68 -22.51
CA PHE A 261 28.75 -7.99 -21.77
C PHE A 261 29.38 -9.31 -22.20
N PHE A 262 28.57 -10.37 -22.33
CA PHE A 262 28.99 -11.61 -22.97
C PHE A 262 28.91 -11.45 -24.50
N GLU A 263 29.89 -12.00 -25.22
CA GLU A 263 29.88 -11.95 -26.69
C GLU A 263 28.65 -12.73 -27.22
N GLU A 264 28.08 -12.33 -28.37
CA GLU A 264 26.79 -12.89 -28.88
C GLU A 264 26.79 -14.42 -29.03
N ASP A 265 27.96 -15.04 -29.22
CA ASP A 265 28.14 -16.48 -29.40
C ASP A 265 28.46 -17.23 -28.08
N GLU A 266 28.61 -16.53 -26.95
CA GLU A 266 28.92 -17.15 -25.66
C GLU A 266 27.64 -17.67 -24.99
N PRO A 267 27.52 -19.00 -24.80
CA PRO A 267 26.34 -19.56 -24.15
C PRO A 267 26.32 -19.20 -22.67
N TYR A 268 25.21 -18.65 -22.20
CA TYR A 268 24.97 -18.42 -20.78
C TYR A 268 23.54 -18.80 -20.38
N THR A 269 23.40 -19.19 -19.11
CA THR A 269 22.10 -19.44 -18.47
C THR A 269 21.98 -18.53 -17.26
N VAL A 270 20.91 -17.75 -17.19
CA VAL A 270 20.60 -16.97 -15.98
C VAL A 270 20.35 -17.95 -14.83
N PRO A 271 21.07 -17.85 -13.70
CA PRO A 271 20.92 -18.79 -12.58
C PRO A 271 19.48 -18.80 -12.06
N SER A 272 18.94 -19.98 -11.79
CA SER A 272 17.59 -20.09 -11.20
C SER A 272 17.52 -19.36 -9.85
N GLU A 273 18.61 -19.36 -9.07
CA GLU A 273 18.67 -18.67 -7.78
C GLU A 273 18.52 -17.15 -7.93
N PHE A 274 18.95 -16.56 -9.05
CA PHE A 274 18.74 -15.12 -9.29
C PHE A 274 17.25 -14.81 -9.43
N ILE A 275 16.52 -15.62 -10.21
CA ILE A 275 15.07 -15.46 -10.39
C ILE A 275 14.33 -15.74 -9.08
N GLU A 276 14.71 -16.79 -8.35
CA GLU A 276 14.11 -17.15 -7.06
C GLU A 276 14.33 -16.07 -6.00
N ASN A 277 15.55 -15.53 -5.88
CA ASN A 277 15.85 -14.45 -4.94
C ASN A 277 15.12 -13.16 -5.31
N LEU A 278 15.01 -12.85 -6.60
CA LEU A 278 14.23 -11.70 -7.06
C LEU A 278 12.74 -11.85 -6.70
N GLN A 279 12.17 -13.03 -6.88
CA GLN A 279 10.80 -13.34 -6.45
C GLN A 279 10.65 -13.22 -4.93
N LYS A 280 11.63 -13.68 -4.13
CA LYS A 280 11.64 -13.49 -2.68
C LYS A 280 11.64 -12.00 -2.30
N CYS A 281 12.46 -11.17 -2.96
CA CYS A 281 12.50 -9.72 -2.73
C CYS A 281 11.19 -9.01 -3.08
N ILE A 282 10.46 -9.50 -4.09
CA ILE A 282 9.17 -8.93 -4.49
C ILE A 282 8.05 -9.37 -3.52
N ARG A 283 8.04 -10.65 -3.13
CA ARG A 283 6.98 -11.27 -2.32
C ARG A 283 7.28 -11.26 -0.83
N THR A 284 8.05 -10.28 -0.35
CA THR A 284 8.26 -10.12 1.09
C THR A 284 6.94 -9.78 1.78
N THR A 285 6.73 -10.26 3.01
CA THR A 285 5.53 -9.95 3.81
C THR A 285 5.33 -8.46 4.06
N SER A 286 6.42 -7.70 3.94
CA SER A 286 6.51 -6.27 4.15
C SER A 286 6.32 -5.46 2.87
N MET A 287 6.40 -6.11 1.69
CA MET A 287 6.09 -5.57 0.37
C MET A 287 6.83 -4.27 0.04
N GLU A 288 8.04 -4.07 0.56
CA GLU A 288 8.75 -2.79 0.45
C GLU A 288 9.02 -2.40 -1.00
N LEU A 289 9.55 -3.35 -1.79
CA LEU A 289 9.89 -3.09 -3.19
C LEU A 289 8.66 -2.68 -4.00
N LEU A 290 7.53 -3.36 -3.76
CA LEU A 290 6.25 -3.03 -4.38
C LEU A 290 5.73 -1.67 -3.90
N LEU A 291 5.79 -1.37 -2.60
CA LEU A 291 5.34 -0.08 -2.09
C LEU A 291 6.17 1.09 -2.64
N TYR A 292 7.49 0.92 -2.77
CA TYR A 292 8.36 1.91 -3.41
C TYR A 292 7.92 2.19 -4.85
N GLU A 293 7.72 1.13 -5.64
CA GLU A 293 7.33 1.26 -7.05
C GLU A 293 6.05 2.09 -7.24
N PHE A 294 5.10 1.96 -6.31
CA PHE A 294 3.80 2.65 -6.33
C PHE A 294 3.78 4.04 -5.66
N VAL A 295 4.92 4.53 -5.15
CA VAL A 295 5.07 5.91 -4.65
C VAL A 295 5.86 6.80 -5.61
N ILE A 296 6.57 6.21 -6.58
CA ILE A 296 7.37 6.98 -7.53
C ILE A 296 6.45 7.77 -8.48
N PRO A 297 6.77 9.04 -8.80
CA PRO A 297 5.99 9.81 -9.75
C PRO A 297 5.76 9.08 -11.08
N ALA A 298 4.52 9.12 -11.59
CA ALA A 298 4.10 8.36 -12.77
C ALA A 298 4.83 8.77 -14.08
N ASN A 299 5.51 9.91 -14.10
CA ASN A 299 6.37 10.34 -15.21
C ASN A 299 7.75 9.66 -15.19
N GLU A 300 8.14 9.05 -14.07
CA GLU A 300 9.44 8.38 -13.90
C GLU A 300 9.33 6.86 -13.95
N VAL A 301 8.17 6.30 -13.55
CA VAL A 301 7.95 4.84 -13.50
C VAL A 301 6.72 4.44 -14.31
N LYS A 302 6.86 3.38 -15.11
CA LYS A 302 5.82 2.85 -16.00
C LYS A 302 4.88 1.85 -15.30
N VAL A 303 4.44 2.09 -14.07
CA VAL A 303 3.24 1.39 -13.57
C VAL A 303 2.07 1.84 -14.44
N SER A 304 1.68 0.98 -15.36
CA SER A 304 0.73 1.26 -16.41
C SER A 304 -0.33 0.18 -16.47
N GLN A 305 -1.35 0.36 -17.31
CA GLN A 305 -2.35 -0.69 -17.48
C GLN A 305 -1.76 -2.00 -18.04
N SER A 306 -0.62 -1.97 -18.73
CA SER A 306 -0.06 -3.16 -19.39
C SER A 306 0.73 -4.07 -18.45
N ASN A 307 1.21 -3.57 -17.31
CA ASN A 307 1.96 -4.35 -16.32
C ASN A 307 1.28 -4.40 -14.94
N MET A 308 0.12 -3.77 -14.77
CA MET A 308 -0.63 -3.82 -13.51
C MET A 308 -1.03 -5.24 -13.11
N ASP A 309 -1.29 -6.13 -14.07
CA ASP A 309 -1.64 -7.52 -13.79
C ASP A 309 -0.46 -8.28 -13.15
N PHE A 310 0.78 -7.95 -13.51
CA PHE A 310 1.98 -8.48 -12.84
C PHE A 310 2.05 -8.02 -11.37
N TYR A 311 1.84 -6.72 -11.10
CA TYR A 311 1.90 -6.23 -9.73
C TYR A 311 0.77 -6.81 -8.87
N LEU A 312 -0.43 -6.96 -9.43
CA LEU A 312 -1.53 -7.59 -8.71
C LEU A 312 -1.24 -9.07 -8.39
N ASP A 313 -0.59 -9.82 -9.29
CA ASP A 313 -0.10 -11.19 -8.99
C ASP A 313 0.98 -11.19 -7.90
N ALA A 314 1.96 -10.28 -8.02
CA ALA A 314 3.05 -10.15 -7.07
C ALA A 314 2.57 -9.81 -5.65
N ILE A 315 1.54 -8.97 -5.54
CA ILE A 315 0.90 -8.62 -4.27
C ILE A 315 0.13 -9.81 -3.70
N GLY A 316 -0.57 -10.57 -4.54
CA GLY A 316 -1.29 -11.77 -4.13
C GLY A 316 -2.26 -11.56 -2.97
N ASP A 317 -2.31 -12.51 -2.04
CA ASP A 317 -3.23 -12.52 -0.90
C ASP A 317 -3.01 -11.35 0.08
N ASP A 318 -1.90 -10.64 -0.05
CA ASP A 318 -1.57 -9.44 0.72
C ASP A 318 -2.14 -8.14 0.10
N PHE A 319 -3.09 -8.24 -0.84
CA PHE A 319 -3.71 -7.08 -1.48
C PHE A 319 -4.33 -6.07 -0.50
N LEU A 320 -5.07 -6.53 0.51
CA LEU A 320 -5.65 -5.61 1.49
C LEU A 320 -4.59 -4.87 2.32
N PRO A 321 -3.63 -5.55 2.98
CA PRO A 321 -2.57 -4.84 3.70
C PRO A 321 -1.73 -3.94 2.77
N PHE A 322 -1.49 -4.34 1.53
CA PHE A 322 -0.82 -3.51 0.52
C PHE A 322 -1.62 -2.24 0.21
N ALA A 323 -2.90 -2.38 -0.16
CA ALA A 323 -3.76 -1.26 -0.51
C ALA A 323 -3.89 -0.25 0.63
N ARG A 324 -4.00 -0.72 1.88
CA ARG A 324 -4.00 0.14 3.06
C ARG A 324 -2.70 0.95 3.18
N ALA A 325 -1.55 0.30 3.04
CA ALA A 325 -0.25 0.97 3.10
C ALA A 325 -0.07 1.98 1.97
N LEU A 326 -0.47 1.62 0.74
CA LEU A 326 -0.38 2.53 -0.39
C LEU A 326 -1.28 3.78 -0.22
N VAL A 327 -2.50 3.58 0.29
CA VAL A 327 -3.41 4.67 0.66
C VAL A 327 -2.78 5.56 1.72
N GLN A 328 -2.21 4.98 2.78
CA GLN A 328 -1.51 5.75 3.81
C GLN A 328 -0.39 6.62 3.23
N LEU A 329 0.46 6.05 2.38
CA LEU A 329 1.58 6.75 1.74
C LEU A 329 1.09 7.91 0.87
N ASN A 330 0.06 7.69 0.06
CA ASN A 330 -0.51 8.74 -0.79
C ASN A 330 -1.00 9.94 0.04
N TRP A 331 -1.65 9.69 1.19
CA TRP A 331 -2.17 10.76 2.05
C TRP A 331 -1.07 11.51 2.78
N MET A 332 -0.01 10.82 3.22
CA MET A 332 1.17 11.47 3.79
C MET A 332 1.86 12.42 2.80
N MET A 333 1.83 12.09 1.51
CA MET A 333 2.39 12.93 0.44
C MET A 333 1.46 14.06 -0.01
N THR A 334 0.18 14.03 0.36
CA THR A 334 -0.81 15.09 0.05
C THR A 334 -1.60 15.56 1.29
N PRO A 335 -0.93 16.09 2.33
CA PRO A 335 -1.55 16.37 3.62
C PRO A 335 -2.67 17.42 3.61
N PHE A 336 -2.85 18.19 2.53
CA PHE A 336 -3.79 19.33 2.48
C PHE A 336 -4.80 19.29 1.31
N GLY A 337 -5.12 18.10 0.80
CA GLY A 337 -5.93 17.91 -0.40
C GLY A 337 -7.17 17.02 -0.25
N GLY A 338 -7.91 17.06 0.86
CA GLY A 338 -9.05 16.15 1.10
C GLY A 338 -10.11 16.15 -0.02
N GLN A 339 -10.29 17.27 -0.69
CA GLN A 339 -11.19 17.43 -1.85
C GLN A 339 -10.63 16.86 -3.17
N LEU A 340 -9.34 16.53 -3.22
CA LEU A 340 -8.60 16.03 -4.38
C LEU A 340 -8.35 14.52 -4.33
N ILE A 341 -8.74 13.85 -3.24
CA ILE A 341 -8.58 12.41 -3.03
C ILE A 341 -9.06 11.64 -4.26
N LEU A 342 -8.19 10.85 -4.89
CA LEU A 342 -8.48 10.03 -6.08
C LEU A 342 -8.93 10.81 -7.34
N ARG A 343 -8.96 12.15 -7.32
CA ARG A 343 -9.27 12.99 -8.50
C ARG A 343 -8.12 13.11 -9.49
N GLN A 344 -6.89 12.81 -9.07
CA GLN A 344 -5.71 12.81 -9.93
C GLN A 344 -5.42 11.41 -10.48
N ASN A 345 -4.87 11.35 -11.69
CA ASN A 345 -4.34 10.10 -12.25
C ASN A 345 -3.03 9.80 -11.52
N SER A 346 -3.04 8.78 -10.66
CA SER A 346 -1.89 8.33 -9.88
C SER A 346 -1.77 6.82 -10.01
N GLN A 347 -0.65 6.26 -9.54
CA GLN A 347 -0.47 4.81 -9.51
C GLN A 347 -1.53 4.14 -8.63
N LEU A 348 -1.92 4.76 -7.51
CA LEU A 348 -3.05 4.30 -6.68
C LEU A 348 -4.37 4.26 -7.46
N THR A 349 -4.73 5.34 -8.17
CA THR A 349 -6.00 5.32 -8.94
C THR A 349 -5.95 4.35 -10.11
N SER A 350 -4.78 4.09 -10.68
CA SER A 350 -4.58 3.08 -11.72
C SER A 350 -4.72 1.66 -11.18
N LEU A 351 -4.11 1.35 -10.03
CA LEU A 351 -4.26 0.08 -9.32
C LEU A 351 -5.73 -0.21 -9.03
N CYS A 352 -6.42 0.75 -8.40
CA CYS A 352 -7.83 0.63 -8.07
C CYS A 352 -8.69 0.36 -9.31
N ARG A 353 -8.44 1.07 -10.42
CA ARG A 353 -9.19 0.88 -11.67
C ARG A 353 -9.02 -0.51 -12.25
N VAL A 354 -7.79 -1.01 -12.35
CA VAL A 354 -7.51 -2.33 -12.93
C VAL A 354 -8.06 -3.43 -12.02
N TYR A 355 -7.81 -3.31 -10.71
CA TYR A 355 -8.37 -4.22 -9.71
C TYR A 355 -9.89 -4.34 -9.81
N LEU A 356 -10.60 -3.21 -9.87
CA LEU A 356 -12.06 -3.20 -10.01
C LEU A 356 -12.53 -3.69 -11.38
N ARG A 357 -11.79 -3.41 -12.46
CA ARG A 357 -12.12 -3.96 -13.79
C ARG A 357 -12.11 -5.49 -13.77
N LEU A 358 -11.14 -6.09 -13.09
CA LEU A 358 -11.00 -7.54 -12.99
C LEU A 358 -12.09 -8.16 -12.10
N LEU A 359 -12.32 -7.59 -10.92
CA LEU A 359 -13.13 -8.24 -9.88
C LEU A 359 -14.56 -7.69 -9.74
N ALA A 360 -14.87 -6.57 -10.40
CA ALA A 360 -16.19 -5.96 -10.41
C ALA A 360 -16.74 -5.77 -11.84
N GLY A 361 -16.16 -6.47 -12.83
CA GLY A 361 -16.55 -6.38 -14.23
C GLY A 361 -18.02 -6.74 -14.49
N ASP A 362 -18.56 -7.75 -13.80
CA ASP A 362 -19.99 -8.11 -13.90
C ASP A 362 -20.91 -7.00 -13.41
N TYR A 363 -20.57 -6.39 -12.29
CA TYR A 363 -21.32 -5.28 -11.73
C TYR A 363 -21.26 -4.04 -12.64
N LEU A 364 -20.09 -3.72 -13.20
CA LEU A 364 -19.93 -2.67 -14.21
C LEU A 364 -20.84 -2.92 -15.42
N ARG A 365 -20.82 -4.14 -15.98
CA ARG A 365 -21.67 -4.51 -17.12
C ARG A 365 -23.16 -4.36 -16.79
N TYR A 366 -23.57 -4.80 -15.59
CA TYR A 366 -24.94 -4.66 -15.12
C TYR A 366 -25.39 -3.19 -15.07
N ILE A 367 -24.62 -2.33 -14.40
CA ILE A 367 -24.94 -0.91 -14.27
C ILE A 367 -24.98 -0.22 -15.64
N ASN A 368 -23.97 -0.46 -16.49
CA ASN A 368 -23.91 0.13 -17.83
C ASN A 368 -25.11 -0.27 -18.68
N THR A 369 -25.52 -1.54 -18.64
CA THR A 369 -26.66 -2.06 -19.39
C THR A 369 -27.97 -1.39 -18.97
N GLU A 370 -28.22 -1.30 -17.66
CA GLU A 370 -29.44 -0.67 -17.14
C GLU A 370 -29.46 0.85 -17.37
N MET A 371 -28.33 1.54 -17.20
CA MET A 371 -28.23 2.97 -17.52
C MET A 371 -28.53 3.25 -18.99
N LYS A 372 -27.97 2.45 -19.92
CA LYS A 372 -28.28 2.57 -21.35
C LYS A 372 -29.77 2.34 -21.65
N LYS A 373 -30.37 1.34 -21.01
CA LYS A 373 -31.81 1.06 -21.17
C LYS A 373 -32.67 2.25 -20.71
N ILE A 374 -32.33 2.86 -19.57
CA ILE A 374 -32.99 4.06 -19.07
C ILE A 374 -32.86 5.21 -20.08
N VAL A 375 -31.64 5.48 -20.57
CA VAL A 375 -31.39 6.53 -21.55
C VAL A 375 -32.14 6.27 -22.86
N ASN A 376 -32.11 5.05 -23.39
CA ASN A 376 -32.84 4.68 -24.62
C ASN A 376 -34.36 4.79 -24.49
N THR A 377 -34.90 4.62 -23.28
CA THR A 377 -36.34 4.71 -23.05
C THR A 377 -36.78 6.16 -22.80
N GLY A 378 -36.01 6.91 -22.01
CA GLY A 378 -36.33 8.29 -21.62
C GLY A 378 -35.88 9.35 -22.62
N GLY A 379 -34.77 9.12 -23.32
CA GLY A 379 -34.14 10.09 -24.22
C GLY A 379 -34.95 10.47 -25.45
N PRO A 380 -35.69 9.55 -26.10
CA PRO A 380 -36.61 9.91 -27.19
C PRO A 380 -37.71 10.89 -26.77
N LEU A 381 -38.07 10.93 -25.48
CA LEU A 381 -39.10 11.82 -24.94
C LEU A 381 -38.61 13.26 -24.71
N ILE A 382 -37.29 13.48 -24.75
CA ILE A 382 -36.66 14.79 -24.60
C ILE A 382 -36.45 15.37 -25.99
N LYS A 383 -37.02 16.56 -26.23
CA LYS A 383 -37.07 17.17 -27.56
C LYS A 383 -35.74 17.83 -27.94
N SER A 384 -35.09 18.50 -26.99
CA SER A 384 -33.92 19.35 -27.23
C SER A 384 -32.76 19.09 -26.28
N LEU A 385 -31.53 19.23 -26.79
CA LEU A 385 -30.29 19.28 -26.00
C LEU A 385 -29.38 20.40 -26.54
N PRO A 386 -28.83 21.30 -25.68
CA PRO A 386 -29.03 21.39 -24.23
C PRO A 386 -30.49 21.62 -23.85
N ILE A 387 -30.90 21.18 -22.65
CA ILE A 387 -32.28 21.31 -22.19
C ILE A 387 -32.63 22.80 -22.10
N SER A 388 -33.60 23.22 -22.89
CA SER A 388 -33.94 24.63 -23.10
C SER A 388 -35.32 25.03 -22.58
N ASP A 389 -36.17 24.07 -22.20
CA ASP A 389 -37.51 24.32 -21.68
C ASP A 389 -37.84 23.46 -20.45
N GLU A 390 -38.86 23.90 -19.70
CA GLU A 390 -39.28 23.24 -18.46
C GLU A 390 -39.88 21.85 -18.67
N THR A 391 -40.50 21.59 -19.82
CA THR A 391 -41.11 20.29 -20.11
C THR A 391 -40.03 19.23 -20.31
N ASP A 392 -38.99 19.56 -21.08
CA ASP A 392 -37.81 18.71 -21.28
C ASP A 392 -37.06 18.52 -19.95
N ALA A 393 -36.92 19.57 -19.12
CA ALA A 393 -36.30 19.47 -17.80
C ALA A 393 -37.05 18.50 -16.87
N ILE A 394 -38.37 18.64 -16.73
CA ILE A 394 -39.21 17.76 -15.92
C ILE A 394 -39.17 16.33 -16.47
N THR A 395 -39.18 16.17 -17.80
CA THR A 395 -39.11 14.86 -18.45
C THR A 395 -37.77 14.18 -18.19
N PHE A 396 -36.65 14.90 -18.31
CA PHE A 396 -35.32 14.40 -17.96
C PHE A 396 -35.26 13.94 -16.50
N ILE A 397 -35.74 14.78 -15.58
CA ILE A 397 -35.74 14.46 -14.13
C ILE A 397 -36.52 13.17 -13.87
N LYS A 398 -37.71 13.04 -14.44
CA LYS A 398 -38.62 11.90 -14.17
C LYS A 398 -38.23 10.61 -14.90
N LYS A 399 -37.72 10.71 -16.14
CA LYS A 399 -37.53 9.56 -17.04
C LYS A 399 -36.08 9.10 -17.17
N VAL A 400 -35.11 9.94 -16.80
CA VAL A 400 -33.68 9.63 -16.91
C VAL A 400 -32.98 9.72 -15.57
N PHE A 401 -32.95 10.92 -14.97
CA PHE A 401 -32.19 11.15 -13.74
C PHE A 401 -32.68 10.30 -12.56
N LYS A 402 -33.97 10.41 -12.19
CA LYS A 402 -34.53 9.66 -11.07
C LYS A 402 -34.34 8.13 -11.22
N PRO A 403 -34.67 7.49 -12.37
CA PRO A 403 -34.43 6.06 -12.53
C PRO A 403 -32.95 5.65 -12.42
N ILE A 404 -32.01 6.47 -12.89
CA ILE A 404 -30.56 6.18 -12.74
C ILE A 404 -30.14 6.26 -11.27
N VAL A 405 -30.63 7.26 -10.53
CA VAL A 405 -30.36 7.39 -9.09
C VAL A 405 -30.93 6.19 -8.35
N GLU A 406 -32.18 5.81 -8.62
CA GLU A 406 -32.82 4.64 -7.99
C GLU A 406 -32.12 3.32 -8.36
N LEU A 407 -31.64 3.17 -9.60
CA LEU A 407 -30.83 2.03 -10.01
C LEU A 407 -29.59 1.89 -9.12
N LEU A 408 -28.83 2.97 -8.95
CA LEU A 408 -27.60 2.94 -8.17
C LEU A 408 -27.86 2.73 -6.69
N LEU A 409 -28.80 3.46 -6.10
CA LEU A 409 -29.11 3.32 -4.67
C LEU A 409 -29.58 1.90 -4.31
N ASN A 410 -30.26 1.22 -5.24
CA ASN A 410 -30.75 -0.15 -5.05
C ASN A 410 -29.76 -1.24 -5.54
N SER A 411 -28.58 -0.86 -6.03
CA SER A 411 -27.61 -1.80 -6.62
C SER A 411 -26.70 -2.49 -5.60
N ILE A 412 -26.72 -2.08 -4.33
CA ILE A 412 -25.86 -2.62 -3.25
C ILE A 412 -25.85 -4.15 -3.21
N PRO A 413 -26.99 -4.87 -3.31
CA PRO A 413 -26.99 -6.34 -3.26
C PRO A 413 -26.23 -7.02 -4.42
N LYS A 414 -26.01 -6.31 -5.53
CA LYS A 414 -25.22 -6.78 -6.68
C LYS A 414 -23.79 -6.28 -6.66
N MET A 415 -23.46 -5.38 -5.72
CA MET A 415 -22.13 -4.79 -5.63
C MET A 415 -21.15 -5.81 -5.04
N PRO A 416 -20.05 -6.11 -5.72
CA PRO A 416 -19.10 -7.12 -5.26
C PRO A 416 -18.36 -6.65 -4.01
N THR A 417 -18.02 -7.60 -3.14
CA THR A 417 -17.30 -7.36 -1.89
C THR A 417 -15.93 -6.71 -2.14
N SER A 418 -15.26 -7.03 -3.24
CA SER A 418 -14.00 -6.41 -3.67
C SER A 418 -14.09 -4.88 -3.82
N LEU A 419 -15.15 -4.36 -4.44
CA LEU A 419 -15.40 -2.92 -4.55
C LEU A 419 -15.72 -2.30 -3.18
N ARG A 420 -16.62 -2.94 -2.43
CA ARG A 420 -17.06 -2.46 -1.12
C ARG A 420 -15.91 -2.40 -0.10
N CYS A 421 -15.03 -3.40 -0.09
CA CYS A 421 -13.83 -3.44 0.76
C CYS A 421 -12.85 -2.32 0.43
N LEU A 422 -12.59 -2.07 -0.86
CA LEU A 422 -11.70 -0.99 -1.28
C LEU A 422 -12.24 0.38 -0.87
N LEU A 423 -13.56 0.58 -1.01
CA LEU A 423 -14.24 1.78 -0.53
C LEU A 423 -14.14 1.94 0.99
N ARG A 424 -14.33 0.86 1.76
CA ARG A 424 -14.15 0.86 3.23
C ARG A 424 -12.74 1.27 3.63
N ILE A 425 -11.70 0.67 3.02
CA ILE A 425 -10.29 1.01 3.29
C ILE A 425 -10.04 2.50 3.07
N LEU A 426 -10.42 3.00 1.89
CA LEU A 426 -10.19 4.39 1.53
C LEU A 426 -10.97 5.35 2.43
N PHE A 427 -12.21 5.01 2.79
CA PHE A 427 -13.04 5.83 3.67
C PHE A 427 -12.46 5.93 5.08
N VAL A 428 -12.18 4.78 5.71
CA VAL A 428 -11.67 4.74 7.08
C VAL A 428 -10.34 5.48 7.16
N ARG A 429 -9.41 5.21 6.24
CA ARG A 429 -8.12 5.92 6.20
C ARG A 429 -8.30 7.42 5.96
N CYS A 430 -9.20 7.81 5.07
CA CYS A 430 -9.51 9.22 4.85
C CYS A 430 -10.09 9.88 6.11
N ALA A 431 -10.98 9.20 6.83
CA ALA A 431 -11.57 9.69 8.07
C ALA A 431 -10.52 9.89 9.17
N GLY A 432 -9.54 8.99 9.29
CA GLY A 432 -8.44 9.12 10.24
C GLY A 432 -7.51 10.32 9.97
N PHE A 433 -7.32 10.72 8.71
CA PHE A 433 -6.51 11.89 8.32
C PHE A 433 -7.28 13.21 8.35
N TYR A 434 -8.54 13.18 7.93
CA TYR A 434 -9.39 14.36 7.78
C TYR A 434 -10.55 14.29 8.75
N VAL A 435 -10.22 14.03 10.02
CA VAL A 435 -11.19 13.99 11.12
C VAL A 435 -11.98 15.29 11.13
N ASN A 436 -13.30 15.20 11.32
CA ASN A 436 -14.23 16.33 11.29
C ASN A 436 -14.36 17.06 9.93
N GLN A 437 -13.96 16.42 8.82
CA GLN A 437 -14.16 16.94 7.46
C GLN A 437 -15.11 16.05 6.66
N SER A 438 -15.70 16.60 5.59
CA SER A 438 -16.56 15.85 4.65
C SER A 438 -15.79 15.04 3.61
N SER A 439 -14.46 15.15 3.59
CA SER A 439 -13.59 14.45 2.62
C SER A 439 -13.76 12.92 2.56
N PRO A 440 -14.03 12.20 3.66
CA PRO A 440 -14.27 10.75 3.62
C PRO A 440 -15.42 10.37 2.69
N PHE A 441 -16.50 11.16 2.65
CA PHE A 441 -17.64 10.90 1.78
C PHE A 441 -17.30 11.01 0.29
N LEU A 442 -16.25 11.76 -0.07
CA LEU A 442 -15.84 11.96 -1.46
C LEU A 442 -15.13 10.75 -2.06
N VAL A 443 -14.62 9.84 -1.21
CA VAL A 443 -13.98 8.59 -1.66
C VAL A 443 -14.92 7.78 -2.54
N VAL A 444 -16.19 7.66 -2.16
CA VAL A 444 -17.18 6.87 -2.90
C VAL A 444 -17.44 7.42 -4.31
N PRO A 445 -17.87 8.68 -4.50
CA PRO A 445 -18.03 9.22 -5.86
C PRO A 445 -16.72 9.23 -6.64
N ASN A 446 -15.58 9.50 -6.01
CA ASN A 446 -14.32 9.57 -6.72
C ASN A 446 -13.89 8.19 -7.24
N LEU A 447 -13.98 7.14 -6.44
CA LEU A 447 -13.62 5.80 -6.90
C LEU A 447 -14.73 5.15 -7.74
N MET A 448 -15.93 5.03 -7.18
CA MET A 448 -17.02 4.26 -7.77
C MET A 448 -17.57 4.93 -9.04
N LEU A 449 -17.85 6.23 -9.00
CA LEU A 449 -18.45 6.92 -10.13
C LEU A 449 -17.39 7.41 -11.11
N LEU A 450 -16.52 8.31 -10.66
CA LEU A 450 -15.58 9.03 -11.51
C LEU A 450 -14.50 8.13 -12.12
N ARG A 451 -14.07 7.06 -11.44
CA ARG A 451 -12.97 6.20 -11.92
C ARG A 451 -13.42 4.85 -12.46
N PHE A 452 -14.61 4.39 -12.11
CA PHE A 452 -15.04 3.04 -12.42
C PHE A 452 -16.31 2.96 -13.28
N LEU A 453 -17.44 3.52 -12.84
CA LEU A 453 -18.73 3.35 -13.55
C LEU A 453 -18.94 4.34 -14.70
N ILE A 454 -18.69 5.64 -14.49
CA ILE A 454 -19.02 6.70 -15.46
C ILE A 454 -18.14 6.65 -16.72
N PRO A 455 -16.80 6.48 -16.64
CA PRO A 455 -15.97 6.53 -17.84
C PRO A 455 -16.34 5.46 -18.87
N PRO A 456 -16.45 4.15 -18.51
CA PRO A 456 -16.86 3.13 -19.47
C PRO A 456 -18.27 3.37 -20.04
N PHE A 457 -19.23 3.80 -19.21
CA PHE A 457 -20.56 4.14 -19.68
C PHE A 457 -20.53 5.27 -20.72
N THR A 458 -19.73 6.31 -20.49
CA THR A 458 -19.61 7.45 -21.40
C THR A 458 -18.93 7.04 -22.71
N GLU A 459 -17.83 6.30 -22.64
CA GLU A 459 -17.11 5.79 -23.81
C GLU A 459 -17.98 4.88 -24.68
N GLU A 460 -18.68 3.93 -24.06
CA GLU A 460 -19.60 3.03 -24.77
C GLU A 460 -20.80 3.78 -25.36
N SER A 461 -21.31 4.82 -24.68
CA SER A 461 -22.42 5.64 -25.18
C SER A 461 -21.98 6.49 -26.38
N VAL A 462 -20.79 7.09 -26.34
CA VAL A 462 -20.23 7.83 -27.48
C VAL A 462 -20.04 6.92 -28.69
N ALA A 463 -19.56 5.69 -28.48
CA ALA A 463 -19.43 4.70 -29.55
C ALA A 463 -20.80 4.27 -30.12
N MET A 464 -21.77 3.96 -29.25
CA MET A 464 -23.11 3.49 -29.63
C MET A 464 -23.93 4.57 -30.35
N TYR A 465 -23.88 5.82 -29.89
CA TYR A 465 -24.66 6.94 -30.41
C TYR A 465 -23.85 7.86 -31.33
N ARG A 466 -22.81 7.34 -32.00
CA ARG A 466 -21.94 8.15 -32.87
C ARG A 466 -22.71 8.93 -33.94
N THR A 467 -23.86 8.41 -34.39
CA THR A 467 -24.76 9.05 -35.36
C THR A 467 -25.92 9.81 -34.72
N ASP A 468 -26.17 9.66 -33.41
CA ASP A 468 -27.21 10.37 -32.65
C ASP A 468 -26.58 11.24 -31.56
N VAL A 469 -26.16 12.44 -31.97
CA VAL A 469 -25.48 13.43 -31.11
C VAL A 469 -26.34 13.81 -29.90
N LYS A 470 -27.69 13.78 -30.04
CA LYS A 470 -28.61 14.09 -28.94
C LYS A 470 -28.47 13.02 -27.85
N MET A 471 -28.55 11.75 -28.21
CA MET A 471 -28.46 10.65 -27.25
C MET A 471 -27.07 10.55 -26.59
N SER A 472 -26.00 10.86 -27.33
CA SER A 472 -24.66 10.98 -26.75
C SER A 472 -24.58 12.08 -25.70
N LYS A 473 -25.07 13.30 -25.99
CA LYS A 473 -25.08 14.43 -25.04
C LYS A 473 -25.98 14.16 -23.84
N LEU A 474 -27.09 13.44 -24.03
CA LEU A 474 -27.98 13.05 -22.94
C LEU A 474 -27.29 12.12 -21.95
N SER A 475 -26.53 11.15 -22.45
CA SER A 475 -25.77 10.19 -21.64
C SER A 475 -24.69 10.91 -20.81
N GLN A 476 -24.04 11.92 -21.39
CA GLN A 476 -23.09 12.79 -20.68
C GLN A 476 -23.77 13.61 -19.58
N LEU A 477 -24.92 14.22 -19.87
CA LEU A 477 -25.71 14.99 -18.90
C LEU A 477 -26.22 14.11 -17.74
N ALA A 478 -26.66 12.88 -18.03
CA ALA A 478 -27.05 11.92 -16.99
C ALA A 478 -25.87 11.58 -16.07
N SER A 479 -24.69 11.36 -16.64
CA SER A 479 -23.47 11.06 -15.89
C SER A 479 -23.01 12.24 -15.03
N SER A 480 -23.01 13.46 -15.58
CA SER A 480 -22.64 14.66 -14.82
C SER A 480 -23.63 14.95 -13.70
N SER A 481 -24.94 14.80 -13.95
CA SER A 481 -26.00 14.99 -12.95
C SER A 481 -25.86 14.02 -11.77
N LEU A 482 -25.53 12.77 -12.07
CA LEU A 482 -25.29 11.75 -11.05
C LEU A 482 -24.05 12.06 -10.19
N LEU A 483 -22.97 12.51 -10.83
CA LEU A 483 -21.76 12.90 -10.11
C LEU A 483 -22.00 14.13 -9.22
N SER A 484 -22.73 15.14 -9.72
CA SER A 484 -23.14 16.31 -8.94
C SER A 484 -23.97 15.90 -7.72
N LEU A 485 -24.94 14.99 -7.88
CA LEU A 485 -25.74 14.47 -6.77
C LEU A 485 -24.85 13.88 -5.65
N PHE A 486 -23.86 13.06 -6.00
CA PHE A 486 -22.98 12.44 -5.00
C PHE A 486 -21.98 13.41 -4.37
N TYR A 487 -21.66 14.51 -5.04
CA TYR A 487 -20.93 15.63 -4.42
C TYR A 487 -21.84 16.57 -3.63
N GLN A 488 -23.14 16.26 -3.53
CA GLN A 488 -24.15 17.13 -2.94
C GLN A 488 -24.18 18.52 -3.57
N LEU A 489 -23.89 18.58 -4.88
CA LEU A 489 -23.97 19.78 -5.71
C LEU A 489 -25.23 19.70 -6.57
N GLY A 490 -26.00 20.78 -6.64
CA GLY A 490 -27.11 20.90 -7.58
C GLY A 490 -26.64 21.08 -9.04
N TRP A 491 -27.60 21.19 -9.97
CA TRP A 491 -27.32 21.73 -11.29
C TRP A 491 -26.97 23.22 -11.19
N THR A 492 -26.07 23.68 -12.04
CA THR A 492 -25.53 25.05 -11.96
C THR A 492 -26.06 25.91 -13.11
N GLU A 493 -26.32 27.20 -12.87
CA GLU A 493 -26.85 28.08 -13.91
C GLU A 493 -25.90 28.21 -15.10
N ASP A 494 -24.58 28.18 -14.87
CA ASP A 494 -23.57 28.30 -15.93
C ASP A 494 -23.55 27.10 -16.90
N LYS A 495 -23.86 25.89 -16.42
CA LYS A 495 -23.79 24.66 -17.21
C LYS A 495 -25.14 24.14 -17.64
N GLU A 496 -26.15 24.24 -16.78
CA GLU A 496 -27.51 23.75 -16.99
C GLU A 496 -28.59 24.78 -16.56
N PRO A 497 -28.73 25.92 -17.26
CA PRO A 497 -29.56 27.05 -16.81
C PRO A 497 -31.00 26.70 -16.44
N VAL A 498 -31.65 25.82 -17.21
CA VAL A 498 -33.04 25.42 -16.97
C VAL A 498 -33.15 24.37 -15.87
N LEU A 499 -32.23 23.41 -15.81
CA LEU A 499 -32.23 22.37 -14.78
C LEU A 499 -31.85 22.92 -13.39
N ALA A 500 -31.01 23.96 -13.32
CA ALA A 500 -30.62 24.63 -12.08
C ALA A 500 -31.83 25.10 -11.25
N LYS A 501 -32.92 25.52 -11.90
CA LYS A 501 -34.19 25.89 -11.24
C LYS A 501 -34.86 24.72 -10.51
N TYR A 502 -34.48 23.49 -10.83
CA TYR A 502 -35.03 22.26 -10.30
C TYR A 502 -34.04 21.50 -9.40
N SER A 503 -32.96 22.13 -8.94
CA SER A 503 -31.96 21.49 -8.05
C SER A 503 -32.55 20.90 -6.76
N SER A 504 -33.69 21.42 -6.28
CA SER A 504 -34.46 20.81 -5.17
C SER A 504 -34.91 19.37 -5.44
N ALA A 505 -35.00 18.93 -6.70
CA ALA A 505 -35.26 17.54 -7.06
C ALA A 505 -34.05 16.62 -6.78
N MET A 506 -32.83 17.17 -6.85
CA MET A 506 -31.58 16.47 -6.53
C MET A 506 -31.33 16.46 -5.02
N GLU A 507 -31.53 17.59 -4.33
CA GLU A 507 -31.35 17.73 -2.88
C GLU A 507 -32.16 16.72 -2.07
N LYS A 508 -33.35 16.33 -2.54
CA LYS A 508 -34.19 15.27 -1.96
C LYS A 508 -33.49 13.91 -1.82
N TYR A 509 -32.41 13.68 -2.56
CA TYR A 509 -31.63 12.46 -2.50
C TYR A 509 -30.38 12.57 -1.63
N TYR A 510 -29.97 13.74 -1.14
CA TYR A 510 -28.73 13.87 -0.35
C TYR A 510 -28.71 12.95 0.87
N PRO A 511 -29.76 12.87 1.71
CA PRO A 511 -29.76 11.94 2.85
C PRO A 511 -29.71 10.46 2.41
N LYS A 512 -30.30 10.14 1.25
CA LYS A 512 -30.27 8.77 0.70
C LYS A 512 -28.89 8.40 0.17
N VAL A 513 -28.17 9.37 -0.39
CA VAL A 513 -26.78 9.20 -0.85
C VAL A 513 -25.86 9.00 0.35
N GLU A 514 -26.01 9.79 1.41
CA GLU A 514 -25.25 9.59 2.65
C GLU A 514 -25.48 8.19 3.24
N LYS A 515 -26.75 7.77 3.36
CA LYS A 515 -27.10 6.41 3.80
C LYS A 515 -26.54 5.33 2.87
N PHE A 516 -26.51 5.58 1.56
CA PHE A 516 -25.91 4.67 0.59
C PHE A 516 -24.40 4.53 0.80
N VAL A 517 -23.68 5.64 1.03
CA VAL A 517 -22.23 5.62 1.30
C VAL A 517 -21.93 4.71 2.49
N TYR A 518 -22.62 4.88 3.62
CA TYR A 518 -22.45 4.00 4.79
C TYR A 518 -22.73 2.54 4.49
N LYS A 519 -23.84 2.23 3.83
CA LYS A 519 -24.19 0.84 3.48
C LYS A 519 -23.19 0.19 2.54
N VAL A 520 -22.62 0.94 1.59
CA VAL A 520 -21.62 0.41 0.67
C VAL A 520 -20.34 0.02 1.42
N MET A 521 -19.94 0.81 2.41
CA MET A 521 -18.71 0.61 3.19
C MET A 521 -18.85 -0.43 4.29
N ASP A 522 -20.08 -0.78 4.70
CA ASP A 522 -20.37 -1.87 5.62
C ASP A 522 -20.17 -3.25 4.97
N CYS A 523 -18.91 -3.56 4.66
CA CYS A 523 -18.48 -4.81 4.07
C CYS A 523 -17.73 -5.65 5.10
N GLN A 524 -18.19 -6.88 5.33
CA GLN A 524 -17.59 -7.80 6.29
C GLN A 524 -16.83 -8.96 5.63
N GLU A 525 -17.02 -9.16 4.33
CA GLU A 525 -16.46 -10.26 3.58
C GLU A 525 -15.49 -9.74 2.53
N PHE A 526 -14.45 -10.51 2.24
CA PHE A 526 -13.53 -10.26 1.15
C PHE A 526 -13.25 -11.58 0.44
N HIS A 527 -13.54 -11.59 -0.86
CA HIS A 527 -13.19 -12.70 -1.72
C HIS A 527 -12.21 -12.18 -2.75
N TYR A 528 -10.98 -12.64 -2.63
CA TYR A 528 -9.92 -12.41 -3.60
C TYR A 528 -9.24 -13.75 -3.84
N ASP A 529 -9.12 -14.08 -5.11
CA ASP A 529 -8.40 -15.26 -5.57
C ASP A 529 -7.26 -14.77 -6.45
N SER A 530 -6.04 -14.86 -5.91
CA SER A 530 -4.80 -14.48 -6.58
C SER A 530 -4.51 -15.36 -7.82
N SER A 531 -5.12 -16.54 -7.91
CA SER A 531 -4.91 -17.48 -9.04
C SER A 531 -5.47 -17.01 -10.38
N ILE A 532 -6.21 -15.90 -10.39
CA ILE A 532 -6.82 -15.30 -11.58
C ILE A 532 -5.78 -14.57 -12.45
N LEU A 533 -4.58 -14.27 -11.92
CA LEU A 533 -3.55 -13.51 -12.61
C LEU A 533 -2.38 -14.42 -12.96
N LYS A 534 -2.00 -14.42 -14.24
CA LYS A 534 -0.75 -15.03 -14.69
C LYS A 534 0.14 -13.91 -15.20
N PRO A 535 1.28 -13.62 -14.54
CA PRO A 535 2.18 -12.61 -15.03
C PRO A 535 2.72 -13.03 -16.40
N GLN A 536 2.75 -12.09 -17.34
CA GLN A 536 3.49 -12.19 -18.59
C GLN A 536 4.46 -11.01 -18.65
N GLY A 537 5.76 -11.27 -18.77
CA GLY A 537 6.78 -10.24 -18.86
C GLY A 537 8.11 -10.66 -18.23
N ASP A 538 9.19 -9.99 -18.62
CA ASP A 538 10.49 -10.14 -17.98
C ASP A 538 10.46 -9.45 -16.60
N ILE A 539 10.62 -10.25 -15.54
CA ILE A 539 10.60 -9.80 -14.16
C ILE A 539 11.73 -8.80 -13.87
N VAL A 540 12.88 -8.92 -14.56
CA VAL A 540 14.05 -8.06 -14.38
C VAL A 540 13.72 -6.65 -14.88
N ASP A 541 13.19 -6.55 -16.10
CA ASP A 541 12.77 -5.27 -16.68
C ASP A 541 11.71 -4.59 -15.82
N LEU A 542 10.71 -5.35 -15.35
CA LEU A 542 9.57 -4.84 -14.60
C LEU A 542 9.92 -4.24 -13.24
N VAL A 543 11.00 -4.70 -12.60
CA VAL A 543 11.41 -4.24 -11.26
C VAL A 543 12.74 -3.48 -11.23
N SER A 544 13.40 -3.34 -12.39
CA SER A 544 14.67 -2.61 -12.52
C SER A 544 14.61 -1.16 -12.01
N GLY A 545 13.54 -0.43 -12.35
CA GLY A 545 13.34 0.94 -11.88
C GLY A 545 13.18 1.04 -10.35
N ALA A 546 12.41 0.11 -9.76
CA ALA A 546 12.26 0.01 -8.31
C ALA A 546 13.60 -0.29 -7.64
N ALA A 547 14.35 -1.25 -8.19
CA ALA A 547 15.64 -1.68 -7.69
C ALA A 547 16.68 -0.55 -7.72
N GLU A 548 16.86 0.12 -8.85
CA GLU A 548 17.79 1.25 -9.01
C GLU A 548 17.52 2.35 -7.98
N ARG A 549 16.25 2.64 -7.67
CA ARG A 549 15.88 3.64 -6.67
C ARG A 549 16.12 3.17 -5.24
N VAL A 550 15.82 1.91 -4.91
CA VAL A 550 16.15 1.33 -3.59
C VAL A 550 17.66 1.36 -3.36
N ILE A 551 18.46 1.12 -4.40
CA ILE A 551 19.93 1.21 -4.36
C ILE A 551 20.43 2.64 -4.18
N LEU A 552 19.90 3.60 -4.96
CA LEU A 552 20.27 5.02 -4.91
C LEU A 552 19.90 5.70 -3.58
N MET A 553 19.12 5.03 -2.74
CA MET A 553 18.97 5.38 -1.34
C MET A 553 20.25 5.05 -0.57
N ASN A 554 21.31 5.81 -0.84
CA ASN A 554 22.59 5.77 -0.15
C ASN A 554 22.43 6.33 1.28
N LEU A 555 21.71 5.60 2.14
CA LEU A 555 21.14 6.15 3.36
C LEU A 555 21.96 5.80 4.61
N ASN A 556 22.47 6.85 5.26
CA ASN A 556 22.73 6.83 6.71
C ASN A 556 21.45 6.61 7.53
N ASP A 557 20.26 6.75 6.92
CA ASP A 557 18.97 6.50 7.56
C ASP A 557 17.84 6.17 6.54
N PRO A 558 17.61 4.86 6.22
CA PRO A 558 16.44 4.17 5.66
C PRO A 558 15.15 4.92 5.30
N ASN A 559 14.84 5.92 6.10
CA ASN A 559 13.75 5.80 7.05
C ASN A 559 12.59 6.70 6.68
N LYS A 560 12.84 7.86 6.05
CA LYS A 560 11.79 8.88 5.95
C LYS A 560 10.63 8.54 5.01
N VAL A 561 10.82 7.65 4.03
CA VAL A 561 9.78 7.39 3.01
C VAL A 561 8.91 6.16 3.34
N ILE A 562 9.46 5.06 3.87
CA ILE A 562 8.67 3.85 4.21
C ILE A 562 8.64 3.58 5.71
N HIS A 563 8.13 4.57 6.45
CA HIS A 563 7.82 4.35 7.86
C HIS A 563 6.50 3.59 8.09
N THR A 564 5.77 3.21 7.03
CA THR A 564 4.41 2.66 7.10
C THR A 564 4.36 1.23 6.59
N HIS A 565 4.83 0.29 7.42
CA HIS A 565 4.71 -1.16 7.17
C HIS A 565 3.22 -1.56 6.98
N PRO A 566 2.87 -2.47 6.06
CA PRO A 566 1.49 -2.96 5.87
C PRO A 566 0.76 -3.39 7.15
N TYR A 567 1.40 -4.19 8.02
CA TYR A 567 0.90 -4.49 9.37
C TYR A 567 0.67 -3.26 10.24
N CYS A 568 1.60 -2.30 10.28
CA CYS A 568 1.45 -1.07 11.05
C CYS A 568 0.22 -0.28 10.61
N VAL A 569 0.03 -0.11 9.30
CA VAL A 569 -1.13 0.61 8.77
C VAL A 569 -2.43 -0.14 9.00
N SER A 570 -2.40 -1.47 8.86
CA SER A 570 -3.58 -2.31 9.14
C SER A 570 -3.97 -2.24 10.62
N LEU A 571 -3.01 -2.33 11.55
CA LEU A 571 -3.23 -2.19 12.99
C LEU A 571 -3.71 -0.80 13.38
N MET A 572 -3.14 0.24 12.77
CA MET A 572 -3.63 1.62 12.94
C MET A 572 -5.10 1.73 12.49
N GLN A 573 -5.43 1.19 11.31
CA GLN A 573 -6.81 1.17 10.83
C GLN A 573 -7.73 0.37 11.76
N MET A 574 -7.29 -0.78 12.27
CA MET A 574 -8.05 -1.55 13.28
C MET A 574 -8.38 -0.71 14.51
N VAL A 575 -7.38 0.01 15.05
CA VAL A 575 -7.55 0.87 16.23
C VAL A 575 -8.55 1.99 15.94
N GLU A 576 -8.46 2.62 14.77
CA GLU A 576 -9.37 3.68 14.35
C GLU A 576 -10.81 3.18 14.14
N GLU A 577 -11.00 2.06 13.44
CA GLU A 577 -12.33 1.46 13.24
C GLU A 577 -13.01 1.14 14.57
N TYR A 578 -12.26 0.58 15.52
CA TYR A 578 -12.76 0.27 16.85
C TYR A 578 -13.08 1.53 17.67
N THR A 579 -12.36 2.63 17.43
CA THR A 579 -12.45 3.86 18.24
C THR A 579 -13.54 4.81 17.77
N PHE A 580 -13.68 4.96 16.45
CA PHE A 580 -14.56 5.98 15.85
C PHE A 580 -15.98 5.50 15.58
N ASP A 581 -16.24 4.20 15.68
CA ASP A 581 -17.57 3.60 15.49
C ASP A 581 -18.30 4.10 14.23
N PHE A 582 -17.67 3.88 13.07
CA PHE A 582 -18.16 4.33 11.77
C PHE A 582 -19.51 3.70 11.35
N THR A 583 -19.98 2.68 12.07
CA THR A 583 -21.15 1.87 11.74
C THR A 583 -22.43 2.31 12.46
N VAL A 584 -22.34 2.97 13.62
CA VAL A 584 -23.54 3.36 14.39
C VAL A 584 -24.35 4.47 13.72
N ASN A 585 -23.72 5.38 12.97
CA ASN A 585 -24.45 6.42 12.21
C ASN A 585 -25.29 5.88 11.03
N GLY A 586 -25.17 4.60 10.69
CA GLY A 586 -26.01 3.93 9.69
C GLY A 586 -27.26 3.25 10.25
N MET A 587 -27.35 3.13 11.59
CA MET A 587 -28.36 2.33 12.29
C MET A 587 -29.46 3.14 12.99
N ASP A 588 -29.42 4.48 12.94
CA ASP A 588 -30.55 5.29 13.37
C ASP A 588 -31.71 5.13 12.37
N GLU A 589 -32.65 4.24 12.74
CA GLU A 589 -34.03 4.19 12.26
C GLU A 589 -34.94 5.09 13.10
#